data_AF-A0AAW5EK73-F1
#
_entry.id   AF-A0AAW5EK73-F1
#
_cell.length_a   1.000
_cell.length_b   1.000
_cell.length_c   1.000
_cell.angle_alpha   90.00
_cell.angle_beta   90.00
_cell.angle_gamma   90.00
#
_symmetry.space_group_name_H-M   'P 1'
#
loop_
_entity.id
_entity.type
_entity.pdbx_description
1 polymer ?
#
loop_
_entity_poly.entity_id
_entity_poly.type
_entity_poly.pdbx_seq_one_letter_code
_entity_poly.pdbx_strand_id
1 'polypeptide(L)'
;MKQFLDACLKANLQISEYLNNICESDLSFCPELGFDNNQSYKLDLKCEKIFIEHLCNLGQIFSEESGLIGENSPYKIILDPLDGSS
;
A
#
# COMPACT_ATOMS: atom_id res chain seq x y z
N MET A 1 -12.74 3.85 14.44
CA MET A 1 -11.66 3.01 15.00
C MET A 1 -11.84 1.52 14.68
N LYS A 2 -12.91 0.84 15.13
CA LYS A 2 -13.10 -0.61 14.82
C LYS A 2 -13.06 -0.91 13.31
N GLN A 3 -13.79 -0.14 12.50
CA GLN A 3 -13.81 -0.31 11.04
C GLN A 3 -12.42 -0.14 10.40
N PHE A 4 -11.61 0.78 10.91
CA PHE A 4 -10.23 1.00 10.45
C PHE A 4 -9.34 -0.20 10.79
N LEU A 5 -9.39 -0.69 12.03
CA LEU A 5 -8.64 -1.88 12.44
C LEU A 5 -9.06 -3.13 11.65
N ASP A 6 -10.37 -3.32 11.43
CA ASP A 6 -10.90 -4.43 10.63
C ASP A 6 -10.41 -4.33 9.17
N ALA A 7 -10.33 -3.13 8.60
CA ALA A 7 -9.83 -2.90 7.25
C ALA A 7 -8.31 -3.15 7.14
N CYS A 8 -7.52 -2.67 8.11
CA CYS A 8 -6.09 -2.96 8.20
C CYS A 8 -5.83 -4.47 8.30
N LEU A 9 -6.59 -5.18 9.14
CA LEU A 9 -6.44 -6.63 9.26
C LEU A 9 -6.74 -7.35 7.95
N LYS A 10 -7.83 -6.98 7.26
CA LYS A 10 -8.19 -7.58 5.97
C LYS A 10 -7.14 -7.33 4.90
N ALA A 11 -6.64 -6.10 4.81
CA ALA A 11 -5.56 -5.74 3.88
C ALA A 11 -4.31 -6.60 4.15
N ASN A 12 -3.89 -6.71 5.41
CA ASN A 12 -2.73 -7.52 5.78
C ASN A 12 -2.92 -9.02 5.49
N LEU A 13 -4.11 -9.58 5.73
CA LEU A 13 -4.40 -10.97 5.38
C LEU A 13 -4.29 -11.22 3.87
N GLN A 14 -4.83 -10.29 3.06
CA GLN A 14 -4.73 -10.36 1.60
C GLN A 14 -3.29 -10.19 1.11
N ILE A 15 -2.51 -9.27 1.71
CA ILE A 15 -1.09 -9.10 1.41
C ILE A 15 -0.32 -10.38 1.78
N SER A 16 -0.58 -10.98 2.94
CA SER A 16 0.07 -12.23 3.35
C SER A 16 -0.22 -13.37 2.37
N GLU A 17 -1.47 -13.50 1.91
CA GLU A 17 -1.84 -14.49 0.88
C GLU A 17 -1.14 -14.22 -0.46
N TYR A 18 -1.07 -12.94 -0.87
CA TYR A 18 -0.36 -12.51 -2.07
C TYR A 18 1.15 -12.82 -1.98
N LEU A 19 1.81 -12.46 -0.88
CA LEU A 19 3.25 -12.70 -0.69
C LEU A 19 3.60 -14.19 -0.67
N ASN A 20 2.72 -15.03 -0.12
CA ASN A 20 2.89 -16.49 -0.14
C ASN A 20 2.76 -17.10 -1.55
N ASN A 21 2.18 -16.37 -2.51
CA ASN A 21 1.95 -16.81 -3.89
C ASN A 21 2.53 -15.82 -4.91
N ILE A 22 3.60 -15.11 -4.54
CA ILE A 22 4.13 -14.02 -5.35
C ILE A 22 4.64 -14.52 -6.72
N CYS A 23 4.35 -13.75 -7.77
CA CYS A 23 4.89 -14.02 -9.10
C CYS A 23 6.30 -13.43 -9.20
N GLU A 24 7.26 -14.16 -9.79
CA GLU A 24 8.64 -13.66 -9.98
C GLU A 24 8.69 -12.32 -10.71
N SER A 25 7.74 -12.05 -11.60
CA SER A 25 7.65 -10.77 -12.33
C SER A 25 7.39 -9.57 -11.42
N ASP A 26 6.82 -9.78 -10.23
CA ASP A 26 6.53 -8.73 -9.26
C ASP A 26 7.73 -8.39 -8.37
N LEU A 27 8.77 -9.25 -8.39
CA LEU A 27 10.05 -8.99 -7.73
C LEU A 27 10.96 -8.05 -8.54
N SER A 28 10.55 -7.65 -9.75
CA SER A 28 11.30 -6.67 -10.53
C SER A 28 10.99 -5.25 -10.05
N PHE A 29 11.96 -4.36 -10.17
CA PHE A 29 11.78 -2.93 -9.94
C PHE A 29 10.68 -2.33 -10.81
N CYS A 30 10.00 -1.34 -10.24
CA CYS A 30 9.18 -0.42 -10.99
C CYS A 30 10.07 0.50 -11.86
N PRO A 31 9.60 0.82 -13.08
CA PRO A 31 10.28 1.78 -13.94
C PRO A 31 10.11 3.24 -13.44
N GLU A 32 9.10 3.48 -12.59
CA GLU A 32 8.82 4.77 -11.97
C GLU A 32 9.38 4.79 -10.55
N LEU A 33 9.87 5.96 -10.12
CA LEU A 33 10.33 6.19 -8.74
C LEU A 33 9.12 6.39 -7.82
N GLY A 34 9.23 5.90 -6.59
CA GLY A 34 8.28 6.20 -5.52
C GLY A 34 8.27 7.69 -5.16
N PHE A 35 7.27 8.12 -4.39
CA PHE A 35 7.11 9.51 -3.95
C PHE A 35 8.29 9.99 -3.10
N ASP A 36 8.93 9.08 -2.38
CA ASP A 36 10.16 9.31 -1.63
C ASP A 36 11.43 9.47 -2.51
N ASN A 37 11.31 9.28 -3.82
CA ASN A 37 12.37 9.22 -4.84
C ASN A 37 13.27 7.97 -4.77
N ASN A 38 12.84 6.91 -4.07
CA ASN A 38 13.50 5.62 -4.13
C ASN A 38 12.90 4.74 -5.24
N GLN A 39 13.64 3.70 -5.59
CA GLN A 39 13.19 2.74 -6.59
C GLN A 39 12.35 1.66 -5.91
N SER A 40 11.03 1.73 -6.12
CA SER A 40 10.08 0.75 -5.61
C SER A 40 10.14 -0.55 -6.41
N TYR A 41 9.81 -1.67 -5.78
CA TYR A 41 9.48 -2.90 -6.49
C TYR A 41 8.02 -2.89 -6.93
N LYS A 42 7.70 -3.70 -7.95
CA LYS A 42 6.29 -3.90 -8.35
C LYS A 42 5.44 -4.49 -7.24
N LEU A 43 6.05 -5.24 -6.33
CA LEU A 43 5.37 -5.79 -5.17
C LEU A 43 4.95 -4.69 -4.18
N ASP A 44 5.73 -3.62 -4.00
CA ASP A 44 5.37 -2.49 -3.12
C ASP A 44 4.08 -1.82 -3.60
N LEU A 45 4.00 -1.54 -4.91
CA LEU A 45 2.78 -0.98 -5.52
C LEU A 45 1.57 -1.94 -5.41
N LYS A 46 1.80 -3.26 -5.44
CA LYS A 46 0.72 -4.23 -5.25
C LYS A 46 0.22 -4.22 -3.81
N CYS A 47 1.11 -4.14 -2.82
CA CYS A 47 0.75 -3.98 -1.42
C CYS A 47 -0.01 -2.66 -1.19
N GLU A 48 0.48 -1.55 -1.78
CA GLU A 48 -0.18 -0.25 -1.73
C GLU A 48 -1.60 -0.33 -2.26
N LYS A 49 -1.78 -0.94 -3.44
CA LYS A 49 -3.10 -1.09 -4.05
C LYS A 49 -4.08 -1.85 -3.15
N ILE A 50 -3.62 -2.93 -2.52
CA ILE A 50 -4.45 -3.69 -1.57
C ILE A 50 -4.88 -2.78 -0.40
N PHE A 51 -3.95 -2.03 0.19
CA PHE A 51 -4.31 -1.09 1.25
C PHE A 51 -5.30 -0.01 0.80
N ILE A 52 -5.11 0.56 -0.39
CA ILE A 52 -6.03 1.56 -0.95
C ILE A 52 -7.44 0.98 -1.07
N GLU A 53 -7.59 -0.24 -1.60
CA GLU A 53 -8.88 -0.91 -1.76
C GLU A 53 -9.66 -1.04 -0.43
N HIS A 54 -8.95 -1.27 0.69
CA HIS A 54 -9.57 -1.42 2.02
C HIS A 54 -9.71 -0.10 2.79
N LEU A 55 -8.82 0.87 2.57
CA LEU A 55 -8.69 2.06 3.43
C LEU A 55 -9.21 3.35 2.81
N CYS A 56 -9.35 3.44 1.48
CA CYS A 56 -9.70 4.71 0.80
C CYS A 56 -11.05 5.30 1.25
N ASN A 57 -12.01 4.45 1.61
CA ASN A 57 -13.32 4.87 2.09
C ASN A 57 -13.31 5.41 3.53
N LEU A 58 -12.17 5.28 4.23
CA LEU A 58 -12.03 5.65 5.65
C LEU A 58 -11.22 6.93 5.86
N GLY A 59 -10.51 7.41 4.84
CA GLY A 59 -9.64 8.58 4.92
C GLY A 59 -8.85 8.84 3.65
N GLN A 60 -8.26 10.01 3.56
CA GLN A 60 -7.28 10.33 2.53
C GLN A 60 -5.96 9.64 2.87
N ILE A 61 -5.36 8.94 1.91
CA ILE A 61 -4.13 8.19 2.14
C ILE A 61 -2.93 9.04 1.73
N PHE A 62 -1.86 8.97 2.50
CA PHE A 62 -0.55 9.47 2.12
C PHE A 62 0.44 8.31 2.21
N SER A 63 0.81 7.77 1.06
CA SER A 63 1.69 6.62 0.93
C SER A 63 3.12 7.03 0.59
N GLU A 64 4.09 6.25 1.08
CA GLU A 64 5.49 6.31 0.65
C GLU A 64 5.66 6.14 -0.86
N GLU A 65 4.83 5.28 -1.48
CA GLU A 65 4.97 4.92 -2.89
C GLU A 65 4.35 5.97 -3.82
N SER A 66 3.07 6.33 -3.62
CA SER A 66 2.36 7.23 -4.55
C SER A 66 2.03 8.61 -3.97
N GLY A 67 2.41 8.92 -2.73
CA GLY A 67 2.08 10.19 -2.09
C GLY A 67 0.60 10.29 -1.73
N LEU A 68 -0.06 11.41 -2.07
CA LEU A 68 -1.44 11.68 -1.64
C LEU A 68 -2.48 11.01 -2.56
N ILE A 69 -3.34 10.17 -1.99
CA ILE A 69 -4.32 9.34 -2.71
C ILE A 69 -5.72 9.53 -2.12
N GLY A 70 -6.71 9.70 -2.99
CA GLY A 70 -8.11 9.87 -2.64
C GLY A 70 -8.54 11.31 -2.41
N GLU A 71 -9.84 11.49 -2.17
CA GLU A 71 -10.45 12.81 -1.96
C GLU A 71 -10.09 13.41 -0.60
N ASN A 72 -10.29 14.73 -0.47
CA ASN A 72 -10.05 15.44 0.77
C ASN A 72 -10.97 14.90 1.88
N SER A 73 -10.40 14.48 2.99
CA SER A 73 -11.10 13.86 4.12
C SER A 73 -10.62 14.48 5.43
N PRO A 74 -11.48 14.61 6.46
CA PRO A 74 -11.04 15.01 7.80
C PRO A 74 -10.05 14.03 8.43
N TYR A 75 -9.94 12.81 7.89
CA TYR A 75 -9.01 11.79 8.35
C TYR A 75 -7.92 11.54 7.32
N LYS A 76 -6.67 11.56 7.77
CA LYS A 76 -5.50 11.23 6.98
C LYS A 76 -4.87 9.94 7.48
N ILE A 77 -4.60 9.02 6.57
CA ILE A 77 -3.96 7.73 6.84
C ILE A 77 -2.55 7.81 6.27
N ILE A 78 -1.53 7.68 7.11
CA ILE A 78 -0.13 7.62 6.69
C ILE A 78 0.22 6.15 6.51
N LEU A 79 0.73 5.79 5.34
CA LEU A 79 0.89 4.40 4.93
C LEU A 79 2.29 4.16 4.37
N ASP A 80 3.03 3.29 5.05
CA ASP A 80 4.08 2.48 4.43
C ASP A 80 3.42 1.13 4.09
N PRO A 81 3.23 0.81 2.79
CA PRO A 81 2.53 -0.40 2.38
C PRO A 81 3.38 -1.67 2.55
N LEU A 82 4.70 -1.56 2.57
CA LEU A 82 5.60 -2.67 2.80
C LEU A 82 7.00 -2.20 3.22
N ASP A 83 7.34 -2.40 4.49
CA ASP A 83 8.69 -2.15 5.01
C ASP A 83 9.67 -3.26 4.59
N GLY A 84 10.95 -2.90 4.46
CA GLY A 84 12.05 -3.84 4.22
C GLY A 84 12.47 -4.01 2.77
N SER A 85 12.18 -3.05 1.89
CA SER A 85 12.54 -3.06 0.47
C SER A 85 14.04 -2.81 0.17
N SER A 86 14.93 -3.03 1.15
CA SER A 86 16.39 -2.78 1.11
C SER A 86 17.25 -4.01 0.86
#